data_AF-A0A2V1D1H2-F1
#
_entry.id   AF-A0A2V1D1H2-F1
#
_cell.length_a   1.000
_cell.length_b   1.000
_cell.length_c   1.000
_cell.angle_alpha   90.00
_cell.angle_beta   90.00
_cell.angle_gamma   90.00
#
_symmetry.space_group_name_H-M   'P 1'
#
loop_
_entity.id
_entity.type
_entity.pdbx_description
1 polymer ?
#
loop_
_entity_poly.entity_id
_entity_poly.type
_entity_poly.pdbx_seq_one_letter_code
_entity_poly.pdbx_strand_id
1 'polypeptide(L)'
;RVIESLPEYPFDHSCTYIPAGRLSRSFRFREHKKLNLLGKPVVDWNPLQPRWRNFLKISELPWVKDHKINDTVIYPAVGVLVMAIEAANQLSDPSRQIKGFKLTNTYFSVALAIPDSAQGIETQMTFNPTNGGSNKNNTSWKFQLFSNEGAQWQEHS
;
A
#
# COMPACT_ATOMS: atom_id res chain seq x y z
N ARG A 1 -28.26 54.36 10.06
CA ARG A 1 -28.64 53.38 11.09
C ARG A 1 -28.54 52.01 10.43
N VAL A 2 -27.54 51.21 10.78
CA VAL A 2 -27.29 49.88 10.18
C VAL A 2 -28.21 48.88 10.87
N ILE A 3 -28.78 47.95 10.09
CA ILE A 3 -29.65 46.89 10.61
C ILE A 3 -28.75 45.69 10.90
N GLU A 4 -28.52 45.40 12.18
CA GLU A 4 -27.50 44.42 12.62
C GLU A 4 -27.99 42.97 12.61
N SER A 5 -29.30 42.74 12.51
CA SER A 5 -29.89 41.39 12.57
C SER A 5 -30.82 41.14 11.39
N LEU A 6 -30.25 40.70 10.27
CA LEU A 6 -31.02 40.03 9.21
C LEU A 6 -30.88 38.50 9.40
N PRO A 7 -31.94 37.72 9.17
CA PRO A 7 -31.81 36.27 9.14
C PRO A 7 -30.92 35.85 7.97
N GLU A 8 -30.13 34.79 8.18
CA GLU A 8 -29.35 34.18 7.11
C GLU A 8 -30.29 33.61 6.05
N TYR A 9 -29.85 33.68 4.79
CA TYR A 9 -30.60 33.13 3.68
C TYR A 9 -30.77 31.60 3.85
N PRO A 10 -32.00 31.07 3.88
CA PRO A 10 -32.23 29.64 4.11
C PRO A 10 -31.95 28.88 2.82
N PHE A 11 -30.71 28.42 2.65
CA PHE A 11 -30.36 27.57 1.52
C PHE A 11 -31.24 26.32 1.47
N ASP A 12 -31.70 25.96 0.27
CA ASP A 12 -32.43 24.73 0.07
C ASP A 12 -31.48 23.52 0.20
N HIS A 13 -31.62 22.81 1.31
CA HIS A 13 -30.87 21.60 1.62
C HIS A 13 -31.64 20.32 1.24
N SER A 14 -32.72 20.41 0.45
CA SER A 14 -33.53 19.27 0.01
C SER A 14 -32.74 18.23 -0.79
N CYS A 15 -31.70 18.66 -1.51
CA CYS A 15 -30.83 17.79 -2.30
C CYS A 15 -29.38 17.86 -1.81
N THR A 16 -28.82 16.72 -1.42
CA THR A 16 -27.37 16.60 -1.13
C THR A 16 -26.62 16.18 -2.39
N TYR A 17 -25.99 17.14 -3.10
CA TYR A 17 -25.18 16.84 -4.27
C TYR A 17 -23.72 16.58 -3.88
N ILE A 18 -23.41 15.34 -3.51
CA ILE A 18 -22.02 14.88 -3.34
C ILE A 18 -21.70 13.93 -4.49
N PRO A 19 -21.16 14.41 -5.62
CA PRO A 19 -20.71 13.55 -6.71
C PRO A 19 -19.45 12.80 -6.27
N ALA A 20 -19.63 11.69 -5.56
CA ALA A 20 -18.56 10.86 -5.06
C ALA A 20 -18.34 9.66 -5.98
N GLY A 21 -17.43 9.80 -6.95
CA GLY A 21 -16.95 8.65 -7.72
C GLY A 21 -16.19 7.63 -6.86
N ARG A 22 -15.96 6.43 -7.40
CA ARG A 22 -15.24 5.32 -6.73
C ARG A 22 -13.95 5.80 -6.06
N LEU A 23 -13.12 6.54 -6.78
CA LEU A 23 -11.82 7.04 -6.31
C LEU A 23 -11.93 7.97 -5.09
N SER A 24 -12.89 8.90 -5.11
CA SER A 24 -13.14 9.81 -3.98
C SER A 24 -13.60 9.05 -2.74
N ARG A 25 -14.46 8.04 -2.92
CA ARG A 25 -14.90 7.18 -1.82
C ARG A 25 -13.75 6.36 -1.26
N SER A 26 -12.96 5.70 -2.11
CA SER A 26 -11.78 4.92 -1.69
C SER A 26 -10.71 5.77 -0.98
N PHE A 27 -10.54 7.03 -1.40
CA PHE A 27 -9.61 7.94 -0.74
C PHE A 27 -10.07 8.33 0.68
N ARG A 28 -11.38 8.59 0.86
CA ARG A 28 -11.95 9.06 2.13
C ARG A 28 -12.20 7.93 3.12
N PHE A 29 -12.73 6.80 2.65
CA PHE A 29 -13.17 5.68 3.47
C PHE A 29 -12.25 4.47 3.27
N ARG A 30 -10.98 4.65 3.62
CA ARG A 30 -10.00 3.55 3.58
C ARG A 30 -10.32 2.56 4.70
N GLU A 31 -10.25 1.28 4.36
CA GLU A 31 -10.44 0.20 5.31
C GLU A 31 -9.22 0.02 6.24
N HIS A 32 -8.02 0.12 5.67
CA HIS A 32 -6.77 -0.05 6.41
C HIS A 32 -6.02 1.26 6.60
N LYS A 33 -5.40 1.41 7.78
CA LYS A 33 -4.44 2.48 8.06
C LYS A 33 -3.16 2.25 7.27
N LYS A 34 -2.39 3.32 7.03
CA LYS A 34 -1.05 3.20 6.44
C LYS A 34 -0.17 2.36 7.36
N LEU A 35 0.43 1.30 6.84
CA LEU A 35 1.52 0.59 7.49
C LEU A 35 2.85 1.20 7.03
N ASN A 36 3.81 1.38 7.94
CA ASN A 36 5.09 2.03 7.57
C ASN A 36 5.89 1.22 6.55
N LEU A 37 5.80 -0.12 6.58
CA LEU A 37 6.47 -1.01 5.64
C LEU A 37 5.73 -1.14 4.29
N LEU A 38 4.43 -1.46 4.31
CA LEU A 38 3.65 -1.74 3.09
C LEU A 38 3.05 -0.47 2.45
N GLY A 39 2.81 0.57 3.24
CA GLY A 39 2.09 1.77 2.82
C GLY A 39 0.58 1.61 2.90
N LYS A 40 -0.11 2.11 1.87
CA LYS A 40 -1.57 2.11 1.78
C LYS A 40 -2.05 1.58 0.43
N PRO A 41 -3.25 0.98 0.37
CA PRO A 41 -3.90 0.66 -0.90
C PRO A 41 -3.94 1.87 -1.85
N VAL A 42 -3.69 1.64 -3.13
CA VAL A 42 -3.83 2.69 -4.16
C VAL A 42 -5.28 3.20 -4.22
N VAL A 43 -5.46 4.46 -4.61
CA VAL A 43 -6.80 5.08 -4.69
C VAL A 43 -7.66 4.38 -5.73
N ASP A 44 -7.05 3.96 -6.84
CA ASP A 44 -7.67 3.12 -7.86
C ASP A 44 -7.59 1.63 -7.48
N TRP A 45 -8.16 1.31 -6.32
CA TRP A 45 -8.12 -0.03 -5.77
C TRP A 45 -8.84 -1.03 -6.68
N ASN A 46 -8.14 -2.11 -7.01
CA ASN A 46 -8.67 -3.24 -7.75
C ASN A 46 -8.37 -4.52 -6.95
N PRO A 47 -9.38 -5.20 -6.36
CA PRO A 47 -9.14 -6.41 -5.56
C PRO A 47 -8.63 -7.60 -6.40
N LEU A 48 -8.76 -7.56 -7.72
CA LEU A 48 -8.23 -8.61 -8.62
C LEU A 48 -6.74 -8.38 -8.96
N GLN A 49 -6.26 -7.15 -8.84
CA GLN A 49 -4.86 -6.77 -9.01
C GLN A 49 -4.47 -5.77 -7.91
N PRO A 50 -4.44 -6.22 -6.65
CA PRO A 50 -4.25 -5.33 -5.53
C PRO A 50 -2.84 -4.75 -5.52
N ARG A 51 -2.78 -3.44 -5.21
CA ARG A 51 -1.56 -2.64 -5.20
C ARG A 51 -1.51 -1.73 -3.99
N TRP A 52 -0.36 -1.69 -3.35
CA TRP A 52 -0.05 -0.77 -2.26
C TRP A 52 1.06 0.16 -2.69
N ARG A 53 0.92 1.43 -2.33
CA ARG A 53 1.91 2.47 -2.59
C ARG A 53 2.46 2.98 -1.27
N ASN A 54 3.78 3.07 -1.18
CA ASN A 54 4.48 3.59 -0.03
C ASN A 54 5.64 4.52 -0.42
N PHE A 55 6.12 5.28 0.55
CA PHE A 55 7.40 5.98 0.47
C PHE A 55 8.23 5.51 1.65
N LEU A 56 9.20 4.63 1.39
CA LEU A 56 10.08 4.12 2.42
C LEU A 56 11.07 5.21 2.82
N LYS A 57 11.04 5.56 4.10
CA LYS A 57 11.88 6.58 4.71
C LYS A 57 12.55 6.00 5.93
N ILE A 58 13.82 6.36 6.10
CA ILE A 58 14.59 5.92 7.26
C ILE A 58 14.02 6.51 8.56
N SER A 59 13.41 7.70 8.51
CA SER A 59 12.73 8.31 9.66
C SER A 59 11.50 7.53 10.14
N GLU A 60 10.80 6.82 9.25
CA GLU A 60 9.62 6.00 9.59
C GLU A 60 10.00 4.58 10.01
N LEU A 61 11.16 4.09 9.56
CA LEU A 61 11.68 2.76 9.84
C LEU A 61 13.16 2.83 10.29
N PRO A 62 13.45 3.31 11.52
CA PRO A 62 14.82 3.52 11.97
C PRO A 62 15.68 2.25 11.96
N TRP A 63 15.07 1.08 12.21
CA TRP A 63 15.73 -0.22 12.21
C TRP A 63 16.35 -0.61 10.86
N VAL A 64 15.90 -0.01 9.75
CA VAL A 64 16.46 -0.30 8.43
C VAL A 64 17.90 0.20 8.30
N LYS A 65 18.30 1.20 9.09
CA LYS A 65 19.69 1.72 9.12
C LYS A 65 20.72 0.65 9.43
N ASP A 66 20.32 -0.37 10.20
CA ASP A 66 21.24 -1.42 10.66
C ASP A 66 21.54 -2.43 9.55
N HIS A 67 20.74 -2.49 8.48
CA HIS A 67 20.98 -3.34 7.32
C HIS A 67 21.70 -2.55 6.21
N LYS A 68 23.04 -2.54 6.29
CA LYS A 68 23.91 -1.68 5.48
C LYS A 68 25.00 -2.49 4.79
N ILE A 69 25.20 -2.27 3.49
CA ILE A 69 26.23 -2.92 2.66
C ILE A 69 27.00 -1.83 1.92
N ASN A 70 28.34 -1.82 2.03
CA ASN A 70 29.22 -0.82 1.39
C ASN A 70 28.74 0.62 1.59
N ASP A 71 28.48 0.96 2.83
CA ASP A 71 27.93 2.24 3.26
C ASP A 71 26.53 2.63 2.76
N THR A 72 25.86 1.74 2.03
CA THR A 72 24.50 1.97 1.51
C THR A 72 23.48 1.21 2.35
N VAL A 73 22.43 1.93 2.80
CA VAL A 73 21.31 1.32 3.51
C VAL A 73 20.44 0.58 2.50
N ILE A 74 20.33 -0.74 2.67
CA ILE A 74 19.58 -1.62 1.78
C ILE A 74 18.38 -2.15 2.54
N TYR A 75 17.20 -2.12 1.93
CA TYR A 75 16.04 -2.73 2.53
C TYR A 75 16.21 -4.27 2.55
N PRO A 76 16.09 -4.92 3.71
CA PRO A 76 16.37 -6.35 3.81
C PRO A 76 15.32 -7.18 3.08
N ALA A 77 15.75 -8.30 2.50
CA ALA A 77 14.88 -9.28 1.84
C ALA A 77 13.75 -9.77 2.78
N VAL A 78 14.06 -9.97 4.06
CA VAL A 78 13.07 -10.32 5.09
C VAL A 78 12.01 -9.23 5.25
N GLY A 79 12.39 -7.95 5.13
CA GLY A 79 11.43 -6.85 5.13
C GLY A 79 10.46 -6.92 3.95
N VAL A 80 10.89 -7.43 2.80
CA VAL A 80 10.01 -7.66 1.64
C VAL A 80 9.04 -8.80 1.89
N LEU A 81 9.51 -9.87 2.54
CA LEU A 81 8.62 -10.97 2.96
C LEU A 81 7.57 -10.49 3.95
N VAL A 82 7.95 -9.65 4.92
CA VAL A 82 7.00 -9.06 5.87
C VAL A 82 5.99 -8.16 5.14
N MET A 83 6.42 -7.36 4.16
CA MET A 83 5.49 -6.58 3.31
C MET A 83 4.49 -7.48 2.59
N ALA A 84 4.96 -8.59 2.01
CA ALA A 84 4.09 -9.54 1.33
C ALA A 84 3.11 -10.22 2.31
N ILE A 85 3.54 -10.58 3.51
CA ILE A 85 2.68 -11.18 4.54
C ILE A 85 1.61 -10.19 4.98
N GLU A 86 1.95 -8.93 5.27
CA GLU A 86 0.96 -7.91 5.64
C GLU A 86 -0.01 -7.60 4.51
N ALA A 87 0.45 -7.60 3.26
CA ALA A 87 -0.40 -7.44 2.09
C ALA A 87 -1.39 -8.61 1.96
N ALA A 88 -0.90 -9.84 2.12
CA ALA A 88 -1.73 -11.05 2.10
C ALA A 88 -2.75 -11.05 3.26
N ASN A 89 -2.37 -10.52 4.43
CA ASN A 89 -3.27 -10.35 5.56
C ASN A 89 -4.42 -9.38 5.22
N GLN A 90 -4.12 -8.25 4.58
CA GLN A 90 -5.16 -7.30 4.11
C GLN A 90 -6.06 -7.87 3.02
N LEU A 91 -5.58 -8.83 2.21
CA LEU A 91 -6.40 -9.52 1.20
C LEU A 91 -7.20 -10.70 1.74
N SER A 92 -6.91 -11.14 2.95
CA SER A 92 -7.58 -12.29 3.55
C SER A 92 -9.02 -11.95 3.93
N ASP A 93 -9.89 -12.95 3.87
CA ASP A 93 -11.28 -12.81 4.31
C ASP A 93 -11.31 -12.62 5.84
N PRO A 94 -11.83 -11.47 6.35
CA PRO A 94 -11.87 -11.18 7.79
C PRO A 94 -12.68 -12.21 8.59
N SER A 95 -13.57 -12.97 7.94
CA SER A 95 -14.36 -14.02 8.60
C SER A 95 -13.58 -15.31 8.84
N ARG A 96 -12.39 -15.46 8.25
CA ARG A 96 -11.57 -16.68 8.35
C ARG A 96 -10.41 -16.48 9.31
N GLN A 97 -10.19 -17.47 10.19
CA GLN A 97 -9.00 -17.50 11.04
C GLN A 97 -7.78 -17.94 10.22
N ILE A 98 -6.78 -17.06 10.12
CA ILE A 98 -5.52 -17.33 9.44
C ILE A 98 -4.62 -18.15 10.37
N LYS A 99 -4.21 -19.35 9.95
CA LYS A 99 -3.23 -20.17 10.69
C LYS A 99 -1.78 -19.79 10.39
N GLY A 100 -1.52 -19.23 9.21
CA GLY A 100 -0.20 -18.80 8.78
C GLY A 100 -0.14 -18.59 7.27
N PHE A 101 0.98 -18.03 6.81
CA PHE A 101 1.26 -17.79 5.40
C PHE A 101 2.39 -18.70 4.93
N LYS A 102 2.22 -19.32 3.76
CA LYS A 102 3.25 -20.15 3.13
C LYS A 102 3.85 -19.39 1.95
N LEU A 103 5.12 -19.05 2.06
CA LEU A 103 5.89 -18.43 0.99
C LEU A 103 6.67 -19.54 0.27
N THR A 104 6.62 -19.56 -1.06
CA THR A 104 7.32 -20.54 -1.90
C THR A 104 7.93 -19.84 -3.10
N ASN A 105 9.08 -20.33 -3.55
CA ASN A 105 9.77 -19.84 -4.76
C ASN A 105 10.03 -18.32 -4.72
N THR A 106 10.49 -17.81 -3.57
CA THR A 106 10.83 -16.39 -3.40
C THR A 106 12.24 -16.09 -3.89
N TYR A 107 12.39 -15.09 -4.74
CA TYR A 107 13.67 -14.62 -5.26
C TYR A 107 13.78 -13.10 -5.10
N PHE A 108 15.00 -12.61 -4.94
CA PHE A 108 15.30 -11.17 -4.81
C PHE A 108 16.40 -10.83 -5.81
N SER A 109 16.03 -10.22 -6.91
CA SER A 109 16.92 -10.01 -8.06
C SER A 109 17.78 -8.77 -7.89
N VAL A 110 17.24 -7.72 -7.26
CA VAL A 110 17.90 -6.42 -7.12
C VAL A 110 17.69 -5.87 -5.73
N ALA A 111 18.78 -5.43 -5.09
CA ALA A 111 18.72 -4.77 -3.80
C ALA A 111 17.96 -3.43 -3.88
N LEU A 112 17.09 -3.18 -2.90
CA LEU A 112 16.38 -1.90 -2.78
C LEU A 112 17.18 -0.95 -1.88
N ALA A 113 17.84 0.04 -2.46
CA ALA A 113 18.53 1.08 -1.70
C ALA A 113 17.52 2.08 -1.14
N ILE A 114 17.65 2.45 0.14
CA ILE A 114 16.82 3.49 0.74
C ILE A 114 17.67 4.75 0.92
N PRO A 115 17.34 5.85 0.25
CA PRO A 115 18.09 7.09 0.38
C PRO A 115 17.89 7.68 1.78
N ASP A 116 18.95 8.26 2.34
CA ASP A 116 18.87 9.09 3.55
C ASP A 116 18.35 10.50 3.20
N SER A 117 17.20 10.54 2.52
CA SER A 117 16.51 11.77 2.14
C SER A 117 15.17 11.88 2.85
N ALA A 118 14.71 13.10 3.11
CA ALA A 118 13.40 13.32 3.71
C ALA A 118 12.23 12.83 2.83
N GLN A 119 12.46 12.71 1.52
CA GLN A 119 11.46 12.24 0.56
C GLN A 119 11.33 10.70 0.56
N GLY A 120 12.42 9.98 0.85
CA GLY A 120 12.47 8.52 0.77
C GLY A 120 12.42 8.00 -0.66
N ILE A 121 12.21 6.70 -0.81
CA ILE A 121 12.01 6.04 -2.10
C ILE A 121 10.57 5.56 -2.22
N GLU A 122 9.94 5.83 -3.36
CA GLU A 122 8.61 5.32 -3.65
C GLU A 122 8.69 3.82 -3.92
N THR A 123 7.82 3.05 -3.26
CA THR A 123 7.67 1.63 -3.51
C THR A 123 6.23 1.26 -3.82
N GLN A 124 6.08 0.23 -4.65
CA GLN A 124 4.79 -0.35 -4.98
C GLN A 124 4.84 -1.87 -4.83
N MET A 125 4.02 -2.38 -3.91
CA MET A 125 3.79 -3.81 -3.77
C MET A 125 2.59 -4.19 -4.63
N THR A 126 2.71 -5.23 -5.45
CA THR A 126 1.61 -5.75 -6.26
C THR A 126 1.41 -7.23 -6.02
N PHE A 127 0.16 -7.67 -6.11
CA PHE A 127 -0.23 -9.07 -5.99
C PHE A 127 -1.02 -9.46 -7.22
N ASN A 128 -0.60 -10.53 -7.88
CA ASN A 128 -1.24 -11.08 -9.06
C ASN A 128 -1.72 -12.51 -8.75
N PRO A 129 -3.00 -12.84 -9.00
CA PRO A 129 -3.50 -14.18 -8.74
C PRO A 129 -2.80 -15.16 -9.67
N THR A 130 -2.25 -16.24 -9.11
CA THR A 130 -1.71 -17.33 -9.94
C THR A 130 -2.82 -18.31 -10.23
N ASN A 131 -3.24 -18.40 -11.49
CA ASN A 131 -4.20 -19.41 -11.95
C ASN A 131 -3.54 -20.79 -11.91
N GLY A 132 -3.55 -21.42 -10.74
CA GLY A 132 -2.79 -22.65 -10.48
C GLY A 132 -3.52 -23.59 -9.53
N GLY A 133 -4.69 -24.06 -9.94
CA GLY A 133 -5.37 -25.19 -9.32
C GLY A 133 -6.89 -25.06 -9.35
N SER A 134 -7.57 -26.11 -9.82
CA SER A 134 -9.03 -26.28 -9.90
C SER A 134 -9.79 -26.18 -8.56
N ASN A 135 -9.12 -25.75 -7.49
CA ASN A 135 -9.62 -25.79 -6.12
C ASN A 135 -9.86 -24.36 -5.63
N LYS A 136 -11.14 -23.94 -5.57
CA LYS A 136 -11.59 -22.60 -5.11
C LYS A 136 -11.06 -22.18 -3.73
N ASN A 137 -10.51 -23.11 -2.97
CA ASN A 137 -10.05 -22.92 -1.60
C ASN A 137 -8.55 -22.57 -1.46
N ASN A 138 -7.75 -22.67 -2.53
CA ASN A 138 -6.31 -22.39 -2.46
C ASN A 138 -5.95 -21.17 -3.31
N THR A 139 -6.09 -19.97 -2.73
CA THR A 139 -5.73 -18.70 -3.38
C THR A 139 -4.22 -18.47 -3.26
N SER A 140 -3.49 -18.87 -4.30
CA SER A 140 -2.08 -18.55 -4.46
C SER A 140 -1.91 -17.21 -5.19
N TRP A 141 -0.97 -16.40 -4.73
CA TRP A 141 -0.66 -15.10 -5.30
C TRP A 141 0.83 -14.99 -5.59
N LYS A 142 1.17 -14.40 -6.73
CA LYS A 142 2.52 -13.90 -7.00
C LYS A 142 2.60 -12.48 -6.49
N PHE A 143 3.56 -12.22 -5.61
CA PHE A 143 3.84 -10.87 -5.14
C PHE A 143 5.01 -10.30 -5.92
N GLN A 144 5.00 -8.98 -6.15
CA GLN A 144 6.13 -8.26 -6.75
C GLN A 144 6.36 -6.92 -6.05
N LEU A 145 7.61 -6.52 -5.92
CA LEU A 145 8.00 -5.23 -5.34
C LEU A 145 8.71 -4.39 -6.38
N PHE A 146 8.20 -3.18 -6.57
CA PHE A 146 8.80 -2.18 -7.42
C PHE A 146 9.24 -0.96 -6.62
N SER A 147 10.27 -0.28 -7.08
CA SER A 147 10.62 1.07 -6.65
C SER A 147 10.56 2.05 -7.82
N ASN A 148 10.40 3.33 -7.52
CA ASN A 148 10.43 4.41 -8.51
C ASN A 148 11.50 5.44 -8.14
N GLU A 149 12.48 5.58 -9.02
CA GLU A 149 13.54 6.59 -8.94
C GLU A 149 13.38 7.56 -10.11
N GLY A 150 12.77 8.72 -9.86
CA GLY A 150 12.72 9.81 -10.86
C GLY A 150 12.04 9.43 -12.18
N ALA A 151 10.96 8.65 -12.13
CA ALA A 151 10.15 8.15 -13.25
C ALA A 151 10.64 6.85 -13.91
N GLN A 152 11.70 6.21 -13.39
CA GLN A 152 12.08 4.85 -13.78
C GLN A 152 11.61 3.86 -12.71
N TRP A 153 10.91 2.81 -13.14
CA TRP A 153 10.47 1.73 -12.27
C TRP A 153 11.46 0.56 -12.31
N GLN A 154 11.83 0.05 -11.15
CA GLN A 154 12.71 -1.11 -11.01
C GLN A 154 12.03 -2.22 -10.21
N GLU A 155 12.13 -3.46 -10.67
CA GLU A 155 11.64 -4.66 -9.97
C GLU A 155 12.72 -5.23 -9.05
N HIS A 156 12.35 -5.58 -7.81
CA HIS A 156 13.25 -6.12 -6.79
C HIS A 156 12.98 -7.57 -6.44
N SER A 157 11.72 -8.00 -6.48
CA SER A 157 11.23 -9.36 -6.16
C SER A 157 10.04 -9.70 -7.03
#